data_AF-A0A1X7TWQ8-F1
#
_entry.id   AF-A0A1X7TWQ8-F1
#
_cell.length_a   1.000
_cell.length_b   1.000
_cell.length_c   1.000
_cell.angle_alpha   90.00
_cell.angle_beta   90.00
_cell.angle_gamma   90.00
#
_symmetry.space_group_name_H-M   'P 1'
#
loop_
_entity.id
_entity.type
_entity.pdbx_description
1 polymer ?
#
loop_
_entity_poly.entity_id
_entity_poly.type
_entity_poly.pdbx_seq_one_letter_code
_entity_poly.pdbx_strand_id
1 'polypeptide(L)'
;MESKHFSPIFPNPVSCFWTVISRFSQELFNRYPRDGIGNWLKETWEWHYLAFYIGWTELIHITSIAIGLTLLRIVLNSLILRPLPKYFNIIEQDAEKFPESAWKSIIYIVTWVWALCLCCVSDEMYFFKLDSHWEGYNLGNAIPNSIYWLYMLQMGFYFHCIYASVYLETIRRDFLALMFHHFLTLGLLFYSYGVRFHLIGLLVLFIHDIGDVTLEVSKTIVYFKTRNGVDHALPKFLADIGFAFFTIQWYVSAL
;
A
#
# COMPACT_ATOMS: atom_id res chain seq x y z
N MET A 1 -16.79 44.35 -5.46
CA MET A 1 -17.36 42.99 -5.49
C MET A 1 -17.10 42.43 -6.88
N GLU A 2 -16.07 41.60 -7.03
CA GLU A 2 -15.93 40.68 -8.16
C GLU A 2 -15.50 39.34 -7.57
N SER A 3 -16.44 38.41 -7.47
CA SER A 3 -16.19 37.04 -7.06
C SER A 3 -15.47 36.31 -8.19
N LYS A 4 -14.16 36.16 -8.11
CA LYS A 4 -13.44 35.21 -8.97
C LYS A 4 -13.91 33.81 -8.62
N HIS A 5 -14.71 33.21 -9.50
CA HIS A 5 -15.02 31.79 -9.47
C HIS A 5 -13.70 31.02 -9.61
N PHE A 6 -13.18 30.52 -8.50
CA PHE A 6 -12.06 29.58 -8.50
C PHE A 6 -12.65 28.21 -8.80
N SER A 7 -12.68 27.85 -10.08
CA SER A 7 -12.90 26.47 -10.49
C SER A 7 -11.56 25.76 -10.33
N PRO A 8 -11.35 24.88 -9.33
CA PRO A 8 -10.12 24.11 -9.28
C PRO A 8 -10.10 23.19 -10.50
N ILE A 9 -9.28 23.54 -11.49
CA ILE A 9 -8.92 22.63 -12.57
C ILE A 9 -8.04 21.58 -11.90
N PHE A 10 -8.63 20.47 -11.48
CA PHE A 10 -7.88 19.34 -10.96
C PHE A 10 -6.99 18.81 -12.09
N PRO A 11 -5.64 18.88 -11.97
CA PRO A 11 -4.77 18.31 -12.98
C PRO A 11 -4.99 16.79 -13.04
N ASN A 12 -4.86 16.22 -14.24
CA ASN A 12 -5.12 14.80 -14.44
C ASN A 12 -4.16 13.98 -13.53
N PRO A 13 -4.67 13.09 -12.68
CA PRO A 13 -3.88 12.26 -11.78
C PRO A 13 -2.70 11.53 -12.43
N VAL A 14 -2.94 11.01 -13.63
CA VAL A 14 -1.92 10.31 -14.43
C VAL A 14 -0.86 11.30 -14.92
N SER A 15 -1.26 12.50 -15.32
CA SER A 15 -0.31 13.54 -15.73
C SER A 15 0.54 14.05 -14.57
N CYS A 16 -0.02 14.17 -13.36
CA CYS A 16 0.74 14.52 -12.15
C CYS A 16 1.76 13.42 -11.81
N PHE A 17 1.34 12.16 -11.84
CA PHE A 17 2.24 11.02 -11.63
C PHE A 17 3.40 10.99 -12.64
N TRP A 18 3.11 11.10 -13.95
CA TRP A 18 4.16 11.15 -14.97
C TRP A 18 5.04 12.39 -14.87
N THR A 19 4.49 13.53 -14.46
CA THR A 19 5.28 14.75 -14.21
C THR A 19 6.24 14.54 -13.05
N VAL A 20 5.83 13.84 -12.00
CA VAL A 20 6.68 13.52 -10.84
C VAL A 20 7.76 12.53 -11.23
N ILE A 21 7.40 11.43 -11.89
CA ILE A 21 8.37 10.43 -12.33
C ILE A 21 9.35 11.05 -13.33
N SER A 22 8.88 11.88 -14.27
CA SER A 22 9.76 12.54 -15.25
C SER A 22 10.61 13.65 -14.65
N ARG A 23 10.13 14.40 -13.66
CA ARG A 23 10.95 15.39 -12.94
C ARG A 23 11.93 14.74 -12.00
N PHE A 24 11.53 13.70 -11.28
CA PHE A 24 12.42 12.89 -10.45
C PHE A 24 13.48 12.22 -11.31
N SER A 25 13.10 11.65 -12.46
CA SER A 25 14.07 11.07 -13.40
C SER A 25 14.95 12.17 -14.00
N GLN A 26 14.42 13.34 -14.38
CA GLN A 26 15.21 14.45 -14.87
C GLN A 26 16.11 15.08 -13.81
N GLU A 27 15.74 15.12 -12.54
CA GLU A 27 16.63 15.58 -11.47
C GLU A 27 17.71 14.55 -11.17
N LEU A 28 17.38 13.25 -11.18
CA LEU A 28 18.35 12.16 -11.13
C LEU A 28 19.30 12.19 -12.34
N PHE A 29 18.79 12.42 -13.55
CA PHE A 29 19.53 12.45 -14.81
C PHE A 29 20.26 13.78 -15.06
N ASN A 30 19.76 14.92 -14.60
CA ASN A 30 20.49 16.20 -14.65
C ASN A 30 21.56 16.27 -13.58
N ARG A 31 21.43 15.50 -12.49
CA ARG A 31 22.52 15.18 -11.56
C ARG A 31 23.37 13.99 -12.01
N TYR A 32 23.19 13.48 -13.23
CA TYR A 32 24.12 12.52 -13.83
C TYR A 32 25.42 13.29 -14.15
N PRO A 33 26.53 13.01 -13.45
CA PRO A 33 27.74 13.77 -13.62
C PRO A 33 28.33 13.38 -14.97
N ARG A 34 28.92 14.36 -15.66
CA ARG A 34 29.72 14.12 -16.88
C ARG A 34 30.95 13.25 -16.60
N ASP A 35 31.16 12.90 -15.34
CA ASP A 35 32.38 12.38 -14.73
C ASP A 35 32.33 10.84 -14.53
N GLY A 36 31.25 10.19 -14.97
CA GLY A 36 31.11 8.73 -15.04
C GLY A 36 30.27 8.09 -13.92
N ILE A 37 29.66 6.94 -14.24
CA ILE A 37 28.69 6.22 -13.39
C ILE A 37 29.29 5.82 -12.02
N GLY A 38 30.60 5.57 -11.95
CA GLY A 38 31.28 5.18 -10.72
C GLY A 38 31.35 6.28 -9.67
N ASN A 39 31.58 7.53 -10.09
CA ASN A 39 31.61 8.68 -9.17
C ASN A 39 30.20 9.09 -8.76
N TRP A 40 29.24 9.03 -9.68
CA TRP A 40 27.82 9.23 -9.36
C TRP A 40 27.33 8.24 -8.32
N LEU A 41 27.58 6.94 -8.53
CA LEU A 41 27.23 5.89 -7.58
C LEU A 41 27.93 6.11 -6.24
N LYS A 42 29.18 6.57 -6.23
CA LYS A 42 29.91 6.84 -4.99
C LYS A 42 29.35 8.05 -4.23
N GLU A 43 29.07 9.16 -4.91
CA GLU A 43 28.43 10.32 -4.30
C GLU A 43 27.03 9.97 -3.81
N THR A 44 26.17 9.44 -4.69
CA THR A 44 24.82 9.02 -4.29
C THR A 44 24.88 7.98 -3.17
N TRP A 45 25.78 7.01 -3.18
CA TRP A 45 25.93 6.03 -2.10
C TRP A 45 26.30 6.68 -0.76
N GLU A 46 27.24 7.63 -0.75
CA GLU A 46 27.57 8.42 0.45
C GLU A 46 26.36 9.25 0.92
N TRP A 47 25.58 9.83 0.01
CA TRP A 47 24.33 10.54 0.31
C TRP A 47 23.25 9.62 0.91
N HIS A 48 23.04 8.43 0.35
CA HIS A 48 22.05 7.48 0.85
C HIS A 48 22.46 6.88 2.19
N TYR A 49 23.75 6.62 2.40
CA TYR A 49 24.28 6.09 3.67
C TYR A 49 24.15 7.11 4.81
N LEU A 50 24.35 8.40 4.52
CA LEU A 50 24.15 9.49 5.48
C LEU A 50 22.66 9.84 5.69
N ALA A 51 21.80 9.57 4.70
CA ALA A 51 20.39 9.89 4.74
C ALA A 51 19.51 8.77 5.32
N PHE A 52 19.93 7.50 5.31
CA PHE A 52 19.11 6.37 5.76
C PHE A 52 18.87 6.42 7.28
N TYR A 53 17.83 7.15 7.68
CA TYR A 53 17.53 7.43 9.08
C TYR A 53 16.34 6.59 9.55
N ILE A 54 16.60 5.35 9.98
CA ILE A 54 15.65 4.54 10.75
C ILE A 54 16.22 4.36 12.14
N GLY A 55 15.55 4.94 13.12
CA GLY A 55 15.91 4.79 14.52
C GLY A 55 15.34 3.52 15.14
N TRP A 56 15.84 3.20 16.34
CA TRP A 56 15.29 2.14 17.18
C TRP A 56 13.81 2.37 17.53
N THR A 57 13.41 3.64 17.65
CA THR A 57 12.02 4.04 17.89
C THR A 57 11.06 3.54 16.82
N GLU A 58 11.41 3.71 15.54
CA GLU A 58 10.63 3.23 14.41
C GLU A 58 10.54 1.71 14.42
N LEU A 59 11.66 1.02 14.67
CA LEU A 59 11.67 -0.44 14.76
C LEU A 59 10.75 -0.95 15.89
N ILE A 60 10.75 -0.27 17.04
CA ILE A 60 9.83 -0.58 18.15
C ILE A 60 8.38 -0.37 17.74
N HIS A 61 8.04 0.74 17.06
CA HIS A 61 6.67 0.98 16.60
C HIS A 61 6.23 -0.07 15.57
N ILE A 62 7.06 -0.36 14.57
CA ILE A 62 6.78 -1.35 13.52
C ILE A 62 6.53 -2.73 14.13
N THR A 63 7.42 -3.18 15.03
CA THR A 63 7.29 -4.48 15.69
C THR A 63 6.09 -4.53 16.63
N SER A 64 5.83 -3.48 17.41
CA SER A 64 4.65 -3.38 18.28
C SER A 64 3.35 -3.45 17.48
N ILE A 65 3.29 -2.77 16.33
CA ILE A 65 2.16 -2.82 15.41
C ILE A 65 2.00 -4.23 14.84
N ALA A 66 3.08 -4.87 14.37
CA ALA A 66 3.01 -6.22 13.81
C ALA A 66 2.47 -7.24 14.84
N ILE A 67 2.91 -7.14 16.10
CA ILE A 67 2.39 -7.96 17.20
C ILE A 67 0.92 -7.63 17.45
N GLY A 68 0.58 -6.35 17.56
CA GLY A 68 -0.80 -5.88 17.77
C GLY A 68 -1.76 -6.35 16.68
N LEU A 69 -1.36 -6.28 15.41
CA LEU A 69 -2.11 -6.79 14.27
C LEU A 69 -2.28 -8.31 14.32
N THR A 70 -1.26 -9.04 14.77
CA THR A 70 -1.37 -10.50 14.96
C THR A 70 -2.39 -10.85 16.03
N LEU A 71 -2.37 -10.15 17.18
CA LEU A 71 -3.34 -10.34 18.24
C LEU A 71 -4.76 -9.95 17.79
N LEU A 72 -4.89 -8.82 17.09
CA LEU A 72 -6.16 -8.37 16.52
C LEU A 72 -6.73 -9.40 15.54
N ARG A 73 -5.89 -9.96 14.66
CA ARG A 73 -6.27 -11.05 13.74
C ARG A 73 -6.81 -12.24 14.50
N ILE A 74 -6.13 -12.68 15.57
CA ILE A 74 -6.57 -13.83 16.38
C ILE A 74 -7.95 -13.56 16.98
N VAL A 75 -8.14 -12.38 17.58
CA VAL A 75 -9.42 -11.96 18.17
C VAL A 75 -10.51 -11.90 17.10
N LEU A 76 -10.31 -11.16 16.01
CA LEU A 76 -11.31 -11.04 14.93
C LEU A 76 -11.62 -12.37 14.26
N ASN A 77 -10.64 -13.25 14.07
CA ASN A 77 -10.86 -14.59 13.55
C ASN A 77 -11.79 -15.41 14.46
N SER A 78 -11.58 -15.31 15.77
CA SER A 78 -12.40 -16.03 16.75
C SER A 78 -13.83 -15.48 16.85
N LEU A 79 -13.99 -14.15 16.78
CA LEU A 79 -15.26 -13.49 17.03
C LEU A 79 -16.14 -13.38 15.79
N ILE A 80 -15.54 -13.08 14.63
CA ILE A 80 -16.29 -12.68 13.42
C ILE A 80 -15.90 -13.52 12.21
N LEU A 81 -14.62 -13.57 11.85
CA LEU A 81 -14.24 -14.06 10.52
C LEU A 81 -14.43 -15.57 10.33
N ARG A 82 -14.28 -16.39 11.37
CA ARG A 82 -14.59 -17.84 11.31
C ARG A 82 -16.07 -18.16 11.51
N PRO A 83 -16.82 -17.49 12.40
CA PRO A 83 -18.27 -17.71 12.52
C PRO A 83 -19.08 -17.27 11.30
N LEU A 84 -18.68 -16.19 10.62
CA LEU A 84 -19.43 -15.62 9.50
C LEU A 84 -19.72 -16.61 8.36
N PRO A 85 -18.72 -17.29 7.74
CA PRO A 85 -18.99 -18.22 6.64
C PRO A 85 -19.85 -19.41 7.07
N LYS A 86 -19.77 -19.83 8.35
CA LYS A 86 -20.62 -20.89 8.91
C LYS A 86 -22.07 -20.43 9.04
N TYR A 87 -22.29 -19.19 9.49
CA TYR A 87 -23.63 -18.60 9.59
C TYR A 87 -24.36 -18.58 8.23
N PHE A 88 -23.62 -18.32 7.15
CA PHE A 88 -24.18 -18.35 5.79
C PHE A 88 -24.18 -19.74 5.14
N ASN A 89 -23.71 -20.79 5.82
CA ASN A 89 -23.53 -22.14 5.26
C ASN A 89 -22.76 -22.12 3.93
N ILE A 90 -21.64 -21.40 3.90
CA ILE A 90 -20.68 -21.41 2.78
C ILE A 90 -20.03 -22.80 2.70
N ILE A 91 -19.70 -23.24 1.48
CA ILE A 91 -18.97 -24.50 1.28
C ILE A 91 -17.64 -24.53 2.04
N GLU A 92 -17.29 -25.68 2.62
CA GLU A 92 -16.15 -25.82 3.53
C GLU A 92 -14.84 -25.31 2.92
N GLN A 93 -14.57 -25.64 1.65
CA GLN A 93 -13.37 -25.22 0.94
C GLN A 93 -13.20 -23.69 0.86
N ASP A 94 -14.30 -22.94 0.69
CA ASP A 94 -14.26 -21.47 0.62
C ASP A 94 -14.33 -20.85 2.03
N ALA A 95 -15.04 -21.50 2.96
CA ALA A 95 -15.11 -21.10 4.36
C ALA A 95 -13.75 -21.14 5.07
N GLU A 96 -12.86 -22.07 4.70
CA GLU A 96 -11.49 -22.14 5.24
C GLU A 96 -10.60 -20.99 4.76
N LYS A 97 -10.81 -20.51 3.53
CA LYS A 97 -10.00 -19.45 2.91
C LYS A 97 -10.50 -18.04 3.26
N PHE A 98 -11.79 -17.92 3.53
CA PHE A 98 -12.44 -16.63 3.81
C PHE A 98 -11.74 -15.80 4.91
N PRO A 99 -11.38 -16.35 6.09
CA PRO A 99 -10.81 -15.53 7.17
C PRO A 99 -9.49 -14.86 6.80
N GLU A 100 -8.64 -15.52 6.01
CA GLU A 100 -7.37 -14.95 5.53
C GLU A 100 -7.63 -13.72 4.65
N SER A 101 -8.43 -13.90 3.59
CA SER A 101 -8.72 -12.83 2.63
C SER A 101 -9.51 -11.69 3.27
N ALA A 102 -10.42 -12.00 4.19
CA ALA A 102 -11.19 -11.00 4.94
C ALA A 102 -10.30 -10.15 5.84
N TRP A 103 -9.39 -10.77 6.58
CA TRP A 103 -8.43 -10.04 7.40
C TRP A 103 -7.57 -9.10 6.55
N LYS A 104 -7.00 -9.60 5.44
CA LYS A 104 -6.19 -8.80 4.52
C LYS A 104 -7.01 -7.64 3.94
N SER A 105 -8.24 -7.89 3.47
CA SER A 105 -9.12 -6.85 2.92
C SER A 105 -9.41 -5.74 3.92
N ILE A 106 -9.65 -6.07 5.21
CA ILE A 106 -9.95 -5.06 6.23
C ILE A 106 -8.76 -4.12 6.39
N ILE A 107 -7.55 -4.66 6.54
CA ILE A 107 -6.36 -3.83 6.74
C ILE A 107 -6.05 -3.00 5.49
N TYR A 108 -6.08 -3.62 4.29
CA TYR A 108 -5.84 -2.90 3.04
C TYR A 108 -6.84 -1.77 2.81
N ILE A 109 -8.13 -1.99 3.08
CA ILE A 109 -9.15 -0.93 2.97
C ILE A 109 -8.84 0.21 3.94
N VAL A 110 -8.53 -0.10 5.21
CA VAL A 110 -8.24 0.92 6.22
C VAL A 110 -7.01 1.75 5.83
N THR A 111 -5.92 1.11 5.44
CA THR A 111 -4.69 1.80 5.05
C THR A 111 -4.86 2.60 3.76
N TRP A 112 -5.57 2.06 2.77
CA TRP A 112 -5.83 2.74 1.52
C TRP A 112 -6.76 3.94 1.68
N VAL A 113 -7.83 3.83 2.48
CA VAL A 113 -8.71 4.96 2.81
C VAL A 113 -7.93 6.04 3.56
N TRP A 114 -7.04 5.68 4.48
CA TRP A 114 -6.16 6.66 5.14
C TRP A 114 -5.27 7.37 4.10
N ALA A 115 -4.62 6.64 3.20
CA ALA A 115 -3.82 7.22 2.12
C ALA A 115 -4.65 8.15 1.22
N LEU A 116 -5.86 7.73 0.82
CA LEU A 116 -6.80 8.55 0.04
C LEU A 116 -7.14 9.86 0.76
N CYS A 117 -7.44 9.80 2.07
CA CYS A 117 -7.75 10.98 2.86
C CYS A 117 -6.57 11.96 2.88
N LEU A 118 -5.34 11.48 3.05
CA LEU A 118 -4.15 12.34 3.02
C LEU A 118 -3.92 12.94 1.64
N CYS A 119 -4.03 12.13 0.58
CA CYS A 119 -3.79 12.54 -0.79
C CYS A 119 -4.82 13.56 -1.30
N CYS A 120 -6.10 13.32 -1.05
CA CYS A 120 -7.19 13.97 -1.78
C CYS A 120 -8.14 14.81 -0.93
N VAL A 121 -8.15 14.62 0.40
CA VAL A 121 -9.18 15.22 1.28
C VAL A 121 -8.59 16.18 2.31
N SER A 122 -7.40 15.90 2.82
CA SER A 122 -6.74 16.76 3.81
C SER A 122 -6.46 18.15 3.24
N ASP A 123 -6.37 19.18 4.09
CA ASP A 123 -6.09 20.55 3.66
C ASP A 123 -4.76 20.68 2.88
N GLU A 124 -3.83 19.76 3.13
CA GLU A 124 -2.55 19.66 2.43
C GLU A 124 -2.70 19.11 1.00
N MET A 125 -3.73 18.30 0.72
CA MET A 125 -4.05 17.72 -0.59
C MET A 125 -2.79 17.30 -1.37
N TYR A 126 -1.96 16.43 -0.76
CA TYR A 126 -0.62 16.10 -1.27
C TYR A 126 -0.61 15.64 -2.74
N PHE A 127 -1.71 15.06 -3.21
CA PHE A 127 -1.87 14.65 -4.60
C PHE A 127 -1.96 15.86 -5.56
N PHE A 128 -2.69 16.90 -5.17
CA PHE A 128 -3.01 18.04 -6.03
C PHE A 128 -2.04 19.22 -5.87
N LYS A 129 -1.33 19.30 -4.75
CA LYS A 129 -0.34 20.36 -4.46
C LYS A 129 1.10 19.88 -4.62
N LEU A 130 1.32 18.87 -5.46
CA LEU A 130 2.58 18.16 -5.48
C LEU A 130 3.76 19.08 -5.81
N ASP A 131 3.62 19.94 -6.82
CA ASP A 131 4.66 20.91 -7.21
C ASP A 131 5.09 21.82 -6.06
N SER A 132 4.15 22.35 -5.27
CA SER A 132 4.47 23.24 -4.15
C SER A 132 5.11 22.53 -2.96
N HIS A 133 4.91 21.21 -2.81
CA HIS A 133 5.57 20.43 -1.76
C HIS A 133 7.01 20.04 -2.12
N TRP A 134 7.35 20.04 -3.41
CA TRP A 134 8.72 19.83 -3.89
C TRP A 134 9.55 21.11 -3.82
N GLU A 135 8.93 22.27 -3.98
CA GLU A 135 9.58 23.58 -3.80
C GLU A 135 10.01 23.78 -2.34
N GLY A 136 11.27 23.43 -2.03
CA GLY A 136 11.83 23.49 -0.68
C GLY A 136 12.00 22.13 0.01
N TYR A 137 11.87 21.02 -0.74
CA TYR A 137 12.21 19.69 -0.23
C TYR A 137 13.65 19.66 0.27
N ASN A 138 13.83 19.35 1.56
CA ASN A 138 15.14 19.09 2.16
C ASN A 138 15.09 17.76 2.93
N LEU A 139 16.24 17.08 3.02
CA LEU A 139 16.41 15.82 3.74
C LEU A 139 16.17 15.95 5.26
N GLY A 140 16.18 17.17 5.80
CA GLY A 140 15.89 17.46 7.20
C GLY A 140 14.42 17.67 7.51
N ASN A 141 13.52 17.63 6.51
CA ASN A 141 12.10 17.89 6.72
C ASN A 141 11.52 16.77 7.58
N ALA A 142 10.90 17.17 8.69
CA ALA A 142 10.20 16.24 9.56
C ALA A 142 9.05 15.60 8.79
N ILE A 143 8.89 14.28 8.95
CA ILE A 143 7.76 13.56 8.35
C ILE A 143 6.49 13.98 9.11
N PRO A 144 5.44 14.43 8.42
CA PRO A 144 4.16 14.70 9.05
C PRO A 144 3.66 13.49 9.84
N ASN A 145 3.17 13.71 11.06
CA ASN A 145 2.81 12.63 11.99
C ASN A 145 1.80 11.62 11.40
N SER A 146 0.85 12.10 10.58
CA SER A 146 -0.13 11.23 9.92
C SER A 146 0.51 10.29 8.89
N ILE A 147 1.48 10.78 8.11
CA ILE A 147 2.24 9.97 7.15
C ILE A 147 3.16 9.01 7.91
N TYR A 148 3.79 9.47 8.99
CA TYR A 148 4.62 8.63 9.85
C TYR A 148 3.85 7.39 10.33
N TRP A 149 2.68 7.56 10.94
CA TRP A 149 1.91 6.43 11.46
C TRP A 149 1.35 5.53 10.36
N LEU A 150 0.99 6.08 9.19
CA LEU A 150 0.61 5.28 8.04
C LEU A 150 1.78 4.37 7.59
N TYR A 151 3.00 4.90 7.54
CA TYR A 151 4.20 4.12 7.22
C TYR A 151 4.50 3.04 8.26
N MET A 152 4.44 3.38 9.56
CA MET A 152 4.64 2.40 10.63
C MET A 152 3.59 1.29 10.57
N LEU A 153 2.33 1.65 10.29
CA LEU A 153 1.22 0.71 10.14
C LEU A 153 1.43 -0.24 8.96
N GLN A 154 1.79 0.30 7.80
CA GLN A 154 2.06 -0.51 6.61
C GLN A 154 3.24 -1.45 6.79
N MET A 155 4.38 -0.94 7.25
CA MET A 155 5.56 -1.79 7.51
C MET A 155 5.22 -2.88 8.53
N GLY A 156 4.54 -2.53 9.63
CA GLY A 156 4.08 -3.50 10.64
C GLY A 156 3.13 -4.55 10.07
N PHE A 157 2.24 -4.16 9.15
CA PHE A 157 1.35 -5.09 8.46
C PHE A 157 2.10 -6.04 7.52
N TYR A 158 3.08 -5.56 6.74
CA TYR A 158 3.90 -6.43 5.90
C TYR A 158 4.75 -7.41 6.73
N PHE A 159 5.29 -6.99 7.88
CA PHE A 159 5.92 -7.92 8.83
C PHE A 159 4.93 -8.95 9.38
N HIS A 160 3.71 -8.53 9.75
CA HIS A 160 2.65 -9.45 10.14
C HIS A 160 2.33 -10.45 9.01
N CYS A 161 2.25 -10.01 7.75
CA CYS A 161 1.98 -10.88 6.61
C CYS A 161 3.09 -11.89 6.36
N ILE A 162 4.36 -11.50 6.51
CA ILE A 162 5.51 -12.42 6.45
C ILE A 162 5.39 -13.47 7.55
N TYR A 163 5.20 -13.04 8.81
CA TYR A 163 5.02 -13.94 9.94
C TYR A 163 3.84 -14.90 9.73
N ALA A 164 2.68 -14.36 9.33
CA ALA A 164 1.49 -15.15 9.09
C ALA A 164 1.67 -16.16 7.96
N SER A 165 2.32 -15.77 6.85
CA SER A 165 2.59 -16.65 5.72
C SER A 165 3.48 -17.83 6.11
N VAL A 166 4.41 -17.64 7.05
CA VAL A 166 5.34 -18.68 7.51
C VAL A 166 4.73 -19.58 8.59
N TYR A 167 3.99 -19.00 9.54
CA TYR A 167 3.61 -19.70 10.78
C TYR A 167 2.12 -19.94 10.95
N LEU A 168 1.26 -19.15 10.30
CA LEU A 168 -0.21 -19.21 10.48
C LEU A 168 -0.95 -19.77 9.26
N GLU A 169 -0.37 -19.62 8.07
CA GLU A 169 -0.98 -19.96 6.79
C GLU A 169 -0.36 -21.23 6.20
N THR A 170 -1.16 -21.98 5.46
CA THR A 170 -0.67 -23.16 4.73
C THR A 170 0.17 -22.71 3.55
N ILE A 171 1.37 -23.27 3.40
CA ILE A 171 2.27 -22.95 2.28
C ILE A 171 1.59 -23.32 0.96
N ARG A 172 1.27 -22.30 0.17
CA ARG A 172 0.72 -22.41 -1.18
C ARG A 172 1.84 -22.45 -2.23
N ARG A 173 1.51 -22.85 -3.46
CA ARG A 173 2.49 -22.91 -4.58
C ARG A 173 3.09 -21.54 -4.94
N ASP A 174 2.36 -20.47 -4.67
CA ASP A 174 2.75 -19.08 -4.89
C ASP A 174 3.48 -18.45 -3.69
N PHE A 175 3.78 -19.23 -2.64
CA PHE A 175 4.41 -18.74 -1.41
C PHE A 175 5.70 -17.94 -1.66
N LEU A 176 6.60 -18.42 -2.51
CA LEU A 176 7.86 -17.73 -2.79
C LEU A 176 7.64 -16.40 -3.50
N ALA A 177 6.68 -16.34 -4.43
CA ALA A 177 6.34 -15.11 -5.14
C ALA A 177 5.73 -14.07 -4.17
N LEU A 178 4.82 -14.51 -3.29
CA LEU A 178 4.22 -13.65 -2.26
C LEU A 178 5.27 -13.14 -1.27
N MET A 179 6.17 -14.01 -0.82
CA MET A 179 7.24 -13.65 0.10
C MET A 179 8.22 -12.65 -0.51
N PHE A 180 8.62 -12.88 -1.77
CA PHE A 180 9.45 -11.95 -2.51
C PHE A 180 8.77 -10.58 -2.67
N HIS A 181 7.48 -10.58 -3.01
CA HIS A 181 6.69 -9.35 -3.08
C HIS A 181 6.69 -8.60 -1.73
N HIS A 182 6.45 -9.29 -0.60
CA HIS A 182 6.48 -8.65 0.72
C HIS A 182 7.86 -8.09 1.10
N PHE A 183 8.95 -8.78 0.75
CA PHE A 183 10.30 -8.24 0.98
C PHE A 183 10.59 -7.03 0.10
N LEU A 184 10.12 -7.03 -1.16
CA LEU A 184 10.26 -5.88 -2.05
C LEU A 184 9.46 -4.68 -1.54
N THR A 185 8.18 -4.84 -1.21
CA THR A 185 7.35 -3.73 -0.72
C THR A 185 7.88 -3.19 0.61
N LEU A 186 8.30 -4.07 1.53
CA LEU A 186 8.93 -3.65 2.78
C LEU A 186 10.25 -2.92 2.55
N GLY A 187 11.08 -3.39 1.62
CA GLY A 187 12.32 -2.72 1.21
C GLY A 187 12.06 -1.34 0.62
N LEU A 188 11.06 -1.19 -0.26
CA LEU A 188 10.64 0.08 -0.83
C LEU A 188 10.10 1.05 0.24
N LEU A 189 9.32 0.56 1.20
CA LEU A 189 8.82 1.34 2.33
C LEU A 189 9.97 1.85 3.21
N PHE A 190 10.89 0.97 3.60
CA PHE A 190 12.06 1.34 4.40
C PHE A 190 12.97 2.32 3.66
N TYR A 191 13.21 2.08 2.37
CA TYR A 191 13.99 2.98 1.55
C TYR A 191 13.32 4.35 1.45
N SER A 192 12.04 4.39 1.06
CA SER A 192 11.25 5.62 0.95
C SER A 192 11.21 6.41 2.26
N TYR A 193 11.03 5.73 3.39
CA TYR A 193 11.05 6.37 4.71
C TYR A 193 12.45 6.90 5.06
N GLY A 194 13.48 6.06 4.91
CA GLY A 194 14.86 6.36 5.28
C GLY A 194 15.38 7.58 4.55
N VAL A 195 15.21 7.64 3.24
CA VAL A 195 15.68 8.77 2.41
C VAL A 195 14.72 9.98 2.42
N ARG A 196 13.67 9.94 3.25
CA ARG A 196 12.63 10.98 3.36
C ARG A 196 11.81 11.20 2.09
N PHE A 197 11.66 10.22 1.20
CA PHE A 197 10.74 10.25 0.06
C PHE A 197 9.30 9.88 0.43
N HIS A 198 8.86 10.29 1.61
CA HIS A 198 7.57 9.93 2.20
C HIS A 198 6.36 10.48 1.40
N LEU A 199 6.50 11.60 0.69
CA LEU A 199 5.45 12.13 -0.18
C LEU A 199 5.28 11.32 -1.47
N ILE A 200 6.38 10.96 -2.15
CA ILE A 200 6.34 10.04 -3.30
C ILE A 200 5.79 8.70 -2.86
N GLY A 201 6.32 8.17 -1.75
CA GLY A 201 5.89 6.87 -1.27
C GLY A 201 4.42 6.90 -0.86
N LEU A 202 3.90 7.96 -0.23
CA LEU A 202 2.45 8.09 0.01
C LEU A 202 1.62 7.98 -1.28
N LEU A 203 2.06 8.59 -2.38
CA LEU A 203 1.39 8.48 -3.68
C LEU A 203 1.48 7.06 -4.26
N VAL A 204 2.65 6.42 -4.14
CA VAL A 204 2.86 5.03 -4.55
C VAL A 204 1.91 4.12 -3.76
N LEU A 205 1.81 4.29 -2.43
CA LEU A 205 0.88 3.54 -1.59
C LEU A 205 -0.57 3.75 -2.02
N PHE A 206 -0.97 4.99 -2.29
CA PHE A 206 -2.31 5.28 -2.76
C PHE A 206 -2.64 4.63 -4.13
N ILE A 207 -1.70 4.67 -5.08
CA ILE A 207 -1.93 4.15 -6.44
C ILE A 207 -1.82 2.63 -6.50
N HIS A 208 -0.86 2.02 -5.79
CA HIS A 208 -0.59 0.58 -5.89
C HIS A 208 -1.49 -0.25 -4.96
N ASP A 209 -1.76 0.20 -3.73
CA ASP A 209 -2.50 -0.61 -2.74
C ASP A 209 -3.97 -0.83 -3.12
N ILE A 210 -4.54 -0.01 -4.02
CA ILE A 210 -5.92 -0.23 -4.52
C ILE A 210 -6.06 -1.57 -5.26
N GLY A 211 -4.96 -2.08 -5.83
CA GLY A 211 -4.90 -3.40 -6.44
C GLY A 211 -5.15 -4.49 -5.39
N ASP A 212 -4.41 -4.45 -4.28
CA ASP A 212 -4.54 -5.41 -3.18
C ASP A 212 -5.91 -5.32 -2.49
N VAL A 213 -6.44 -4.10 -2.30
CA VAL A 213 -7.81 -3.89 -1.84
C VAL A 213 -8.79 -4.62 -2.74
N THR A 214 -8.72 -4.38 -4.06
CA THR A 214 -9.66 -4.99 -5.01
C THR A 214 -9.52 -6.50 -5.05
N LEU A 215 -8.29 -7.02 -5.03
CA LEU A 215 -8.00 -8.44 -5.07
C LEU A 215 -8.60 -9.17 -3.86
N GLU A 216 -8.32 -8.70 -2.65
CA GLU A 216 -8.77 -9.34 -1.42
C GLU A 216 -10.28 -9.18 -1.20
N VAL A 217 -10.86 -8.03 -1.57
CA VAL A 217 -12.32 -7.85 -1.57
C VAL A 217 -12.99 -8.79 -2.58
N SER A 218 -12.44 -8.96 -3.78
CA SER A 218 -13.01 -9.88 -4.77
C SER A 218 -12.99 -11.33 -4.29
N LYS A 219 -11.89 -11.76 -3.64
CA LYS A 219 -11.79 -13.08 -3.01
C LYS A 219 -12.85 -13.27 -1.93
N THR A 220 -13.01 -12.29 -1.02
CA THR A 220 -14.03 -12.40 0.04
C THR A 220 -15.44 -12.47 -0.52
N ILE A 221 -15.77 -11.71 -1.57
CA ILE A 221 -17.07 -11.76 -2.23
C ILE A 221 -17.28 -13.12 -2.92
N VAL A 222 -16.30 -13.62 -3.69
CA VAL A 222 -16.46 -14.85 -4.48
C VAL A 222 -16.71 -16.08 -3.61
N TYR A 223 -16.19 -16.11 -2.38
CA TYR A 223 -16.44 -17.19 -1.44
C TYR A 223 -17.93 -17.32 -1.04
N PHE A 224 -18.75 -16.30 -1.24
CA PHE A 224 -20.21 -16.36 -1.01
C PHE A 224 -21.00 -16.83 -2.24
N LYS A 225 -20.33 -17.23 -3.33
CA LYS A 225 -21.00 -17.69 -4.56
C LYS A 225 -21.87 -18.92 -4.32
N THR A 226 -21.45 -19.84 -3.46
CA THR A 226 -22.21 -21.05 -3.12
C THR A 226 -22.46 -21.04 -1.63
N ARG A 227 -23.73 -20.87 -1.24
CA ARG A 227 -24.13 -20.81 0.17
C ARG A 227 -25.51 -21.43 0.35
N ASN A 228 -25.75 -22.10 1.48
CA ASN A 228 -26.97 -22.89 1.71
C ASN A 228 -27.25 -23.94 0.61
N GLY A 229 -26.20 -24.49 -0.03
CA GLY A 229 -26.34 -25.43 -1.14
C GLY A 229 -26.88 -24.84 -2.45
N VAL A 230 -26.98 -23.51 -2.54
CA VAL A 230 -27.46 -22.78 -3.72
C VAL A 230 -26.34 -21.90 -4.29
N ASP A 231 -26.23 -21.90 -5.61
CA ASP A 231 -25.32 -21.02 -6.34
C ASP A 231 -25.99 -19.66 -6.61
N HIS A 232 -25.28 -18.59 -6.26
CA HIS A 232 -25.66 -17.21 -6.47
C HIS A 232 -24.76 -16.57 -7.52
N ALA A 233 -25.35 -16.05 -8.59
CA ALA A 233 -24.61 -15.42 -9.68
C ALA A 233 -23.99 -14.07 -9.30
N LEU A 234 -24.63 -13.30 -8.40
CA LEU A 234 -24.20 -11.95 -8.06
C LEU A 234 -22.79 -11.87 -7.43
N PRO A 235 -22.45 -12.66 -6.39
CA PRO A 235 -21.09 -12.65 -5.84
C PRO A 235 -20.03 -13.01 -6.88
N LYS A 236 -20.31 -14.00 -7.74
CA LYS A 236 -19.41 -14.37 -8.84
C LYS A 236 -19.22 -13.20 -9.82
N PHE A 237 -20.31 -12.57 -10.25
CA PHE A 237 -20.26 -11.44 -11.18
C PHE A 237 -19.48 -10.24 -10.62
N LEU A 238 -19.73 -9.88 -9.35
CA LEU A 238 -19.01 -8.79 -8.69
C LEU A 238 -17.51 -9.10 -8.53
N ALA A 239 -17.18 -10.33 -8.16
CA ALA A 239 -15.80 -10.77 -8.07
C ALA A 239 -15.11 -10.77 -9.44
N ASP A 240 -15.77 -11.22 -10.50
CA ASP A 240 -15.24 -11.22 -11.86
C ASP A 240 -14.91 -9.76 -12.32
N ILE A 241 -15.79 -8.79 -12.01
CA ILE A 241 -15.51 -7.36 -12.25
C ILE A 241 -14.28 -6.90 -11.45
N GLY A 242 -14.21 -7.24 -10.17
CA GLY A 242 -13.09 -6.86 -9.30
C GLY A 242 -11.76 -7.47 -9.75
N PHE A 243 -11.74 -8.75 -10.16
CA PHE A 243 -10.55 -9.37 -10.74
C PHE A 243 -10.13 -8.72 -12.07
N ALA A 244 -11.09 -8.32 -12.90
CA ALA A 244 -10.80 -7.57 -14.12
C ALA A 244 -10.17 -6.20 -13.80
N PHE A 245 -10.74 -5.46 -12.85
CA PHE A 245 -10.18 -4.18 -12.40
C PHE A 245 -8.77 -4.36 -11.81
N PHE A 246 -8.57 -5.36 -10.95
CA PHE A 246 -7.26 -5.70 -10.41
C PHE A 246 -6.24 -5.99 -11.53
N THR A 247 -6.63 -6.78 -12.53
CA THR A 247 -5.74 -7.14 -13.64
C THR A 247 -5.37 -5.93 -14.49
N ILE A 248 -6.34 -5.06 -14.78
CA ILE A 248 -6.10 -3.80 -15.50
C ILE A 248 -5.18 -2.89 -14.70
N GLN A 249 -5.47 -2.71 -13.41
CA GLN A 249 -4.67 -1.84 -12.55
C GLN A 249 -3.23 -2.37 -12.42
N TRP A 250 -3.07 -3.67 -12.22
CA TRP A 250 -1.75 -4.30 -12.17
C TRP A 250 -0.97 -4.05 -13.45
N TYR A 251 -1.60 -4.27 -14.61
CA TYR A 251 -0.98 -4.01 -15.92
C TYR A 251 -0.58 -2.55 -16.10
N VAL A 252 -1.47 -1.61 -15.77
CA VAL A 252 -1.19 -0.16 -15.87
C VAL A 252 -0.06 0.26 -14.92
N SER A 253 -0.03 -0.28 -13.70
CA SER A 253 0.99 0.04 -12.70
C SER A 253 2.35 -0.60 -12.98
N ALA A 254 2.41 -1.57 -13.88
CA ALA A 254 3.63 -2.26 -14.29
C ALA A 254 4.27 -1.66 -15.57
N LEU A 255 3.57 -0.77 -16.27
CA LEU A 255 4.05 -0.02 -17.44
C LEU A 255 4.85 1.23 -17.02
#